data_AF-A0A2G4SLH4-F1
#
_entry.id   AF-A0A2G4SLH4-F1
#
_cell.length_a   1.000
_cell.length_b   1.000
_cell.length_c   1.000
_cell.angle_alpha   90.00
_cell.angle_beta   90.00
_cell.angle_gamma   90.00
#
_symmetry.space_group_name_H-M   'P 1'
#
loop_
_entity.id
_entity.type
_entity.pdbx_description
1 polymer ?
#
loop_
_entity_poly.entity_id
_entity_poly.type
_entity_poly.pdbx_seq_one_letter_code
_entity_poly.pdbx_strand_id
1 'polypeptide(L)' 'MEHIWRQLKLNLSLYNTHAKNTQELWKRIEREWNKFDKDLCCKYIDTMPDRIRAVIKSKGGYTKY' A
#
# COMPACT_ATOMS: atom_id res chain seq x y z
N MET A 1 0.94 6.04 -4.72
CA MET A 1 1.17 4.79 -3.97
C MET A 1 1.85 5.02 -2.64
N GLU A 2 2.76 5.98 -2.54
CA GLU A 2 3.50 6.20 -1.29
C GLU A 2 2.63 6.62 -0.10
N HIS A 3 1.63 7.47 -0.27
CA HIS A 3 0.85 7.96 0.87
C HIS A 3 0.06 6.86 1.59
N ILE A 4 -0.69 6.01 0.87
CA ILE A 4 -1.44 4.91 1.49
C ILE A 4 -0.49 3.88 2.10
N TRP A 5 0.57 3.49 1.38
CA TRP A 5 1.56 2.57 1.92
C TRP A 5 2.33 3.14 3.11
N ARG A 6 2.61 4.44 3.13
CA ARG A 6 3.23 5.15 4.25
C ARG A 6 2.30 5.19 5.44
N GLN A 7 1.02 5.49 5.23
CA GLN A 7 0.00 5.48 6.28
C GLN A 7 -0.17 4.07 6.85
N LEU A 8 -0.25 3.05 5.99
CA LEU A 8 -0.35 1.65 6.38
C LEU A 8 0.89 1.21 7.17
N LYS A 9 2.09 1.55 6.71
CA LYS A 9 3.34 1.26 7.43
C LYS A 9 3.41 1.97 8.78
N LEU A 10 2.96 3.22 8.86
CA LEU A 10 2.87 3.96 10.12
C LEU A 10 1.91 3.28 11.08
N ASN A 11 0.70 2.93 10.62
CA ASN A 11 -0.29 2.23 11.44
C ASN A 11 0.21 0.86 11.90
N LEU A 12 0.90 0.11 11.03
CA LEU A 12 1.53 -1.16 11.38
C LEU A 12 2.69 -0.98 12.37
N SER A 13 3.41 0.15 12.29
CA SER A 13 4.49 0.49 13.23
C SER A 13 3.99 0.92 14.61
N LEU A 14 2.71 1.31 14.74
CA LEU A 14 2.09 1.64 16.03
C LEU A 14 1.71 0.39 16.84
N TYR A 15 1.79 -0.81 16.26
CA TYR A 15 1.54 -2.04 17.01
C TYR A 15 2.69 -2.31 17.98
N ASN A 16 2.36 -2.42 19.26
CA ASN A 16 3.33 -2.70 20.33
C ASN A 16 4.04 -4.07 20.20
N THR A 17 3.52 -4.96 19.35
CA THR A 17 4.08 -6.29 19.13
C THR A 17 4.35 -6.52 17.65
N HIS A 18 5.48 -7.14 17.33
CA HIS A 18 5.71 -7.65 15.99
C HIS A 18 4.72 -8.77 15.65
N ALA A 19 4.34 -8.87 14.37
CA ALA A 19 3.55 -10.00 13.90
C ALA A 19 4.40 -11.27 14.03
N LYS A 20 3.84 -12.30 14.69
CA LYS A 20 4.58 -13.55 14.95
C LYS A 20 4.81 -14.38 13.69
N ASN A 21 3.91 -14.27 12.72
CA ASN A 21 3.91 -15.03 11.47
C ASN A 21 3.30 -14.20 10.31
N THR A 22 3.60 -14.58 9.07
CA THR A 22 3.10 -13.93 7.84
C THR A 22 1.57 -13.85 7.80
N GLN A 23 0.87 -14.84 8.34
CA GLN A 23 -0.59 -14.88 8.43
C GLN A 23 -1.14 -13.80 9.38
N GLU A 24 -0.48 -13.58 10.51
CA GLU A 24 -0.88 -12.53 11.45
C GLU A 24 -0.57 -11.13 10.92
N LEU A 25 0.55 -11.00 10.20
CA LEU A 25 0.88 -9.78 9.48
C LEU A 25 -0.21 -9.45 8.45
N TRP A 26 -0.65 -10.45 7.69
CA TRP A 26 -1.74 -10.31 6.72
C TRP A 26 -3.06 -9.86 7.36
N LYS A 27 -3.46 -10.47 8.47
CA LYS A 27 -4.67 -10.06 9.20
C LYS A 27 -4.59 -8.62 9.70
N ARG A 28 -3.42 -8.16 10.15
CA ARG A 28 -3.23 -6.76 10.59
C ARG A 28 -3.28 -5.81 9.40
N ILE A 29 -2.64 -6.15 8.29
CA ILE A 29 -2.71 -5.40 7.04
C ILE A 29 -4.17 -5.27 6.59
N GLU A 30 -4.91 -6.38 6.52
CA GLU A 30 -6.32 -6.39 6.13
C GLU A 30 -7.19 -5.56 7.05
N ARG A 31 -6.96 -5.62 8.37
CA ARG A 31 -7.70 -4.83 9.35
C ARG A 31 -7.46 -3.34 9.18
N GLU A 32 -6.20 -2.93 9.02
CA GLU A 32 -5.86 -1.52 8.77
C GLU A 32 -6.33 -1.08 7.40
N TRP A 33 -6.28 -1.95 6.40
CA TRP A 33 -6.75 -1.71 5.04
C TRP A 33 -8.26 -1.47 5.00
N ASN A 34 -9.05 -2.25 5.74
CA ASN A 34 -10.50 -2.08 5.85
C ASN A 34 -10.95 -0.80 6.56
N LYS A 35 -10.03 -0.09 7.25
CA LYS A 35 -10.31 1.24 7.81
C LYS A 35 -10.19 2.35 6.77
N PHE A 36 -9.52 2.10 5.64
CA PHE A 36 -9.45 3.09 4.56
C PHE A 36 -10.76 3.11 3.80
N ASP A 37 -11.23 4.31 3.48
CA ASP A 37 -12.45 4.51 2.71
C ASP A 37 -12.33 3.89 1.31
N LYS A 38 -13.39 3.20 0.86
CA LYS A 38 -13.43 2.53 -0.45
C LYS A 38 -13.17 3.51 -1.60
N ASP A 39 -13.57 4.79 -1.47
CA ASP A 39 -13.37 5.80 -2.51
C ASP A 39 -11.88 6.10 -2.75
N LEU A 40 -11.10 6.13 -1.67
CA LEU A 40 -9.65 6.32 -1.71
C LEU A 40 -8.94 5.12 -2.33
N CYS A 41 -9.45 3.91 -2.07
CA CYS A 41 -8.94 2.68 -2.68
C CYS A 41 -9.26 2.60 -4.18
N CYS A 42 -10.48 2.99 -4.58
CA CYS A 42 -10.90 3.00 -5.99
C CYS A 42 -10.10 4.00 -6.84
N LYS A 43 -9.96 5.25 -6.39
CA LYS A 43 -9.13 6.27 -7.08
C LYS A 43 -7.69 5.83 -7.27
N TYR A 44 -7.21 4.97 -6.38
CA TYR A 44 -5.86 4.49 -6.40
C TYR A 44 -5.66 3.30 -7.34
N ILE A 45 -6.56 2.31 -7.28
CA ILE A 45 -6.58 1.18 -8.21
C ILE A 45 -6.68 1.70 -9.66
N ASP A 46 -7.43 2.78 -9.87
CA ASP A 46 -7.53 3.47 -11.16
C ASP A 46 -6.18 4.00 -11.68
N THR A 47 -5.30 4.48 -10.77
CA THR A 47 -3.96 5.00 -11.12
C THR A 47 -2.85 3.94 -11.19
N MET A 48 -3.06 2.73 -10.66
CA MET A 48 -2.09 1.64 -10.72
C MET A 48 -1.63 1.25 -12.13
N PRO A 49 -2.52 1.08 -13.13
CA PRO A 49 -2.09 0.75 -14.49
C PRO A 49 -1.21 1.84 -15.10
N ASP A 50 -1.45 3.11 -14.79
CA ASP A 50 -0.64 4.22 -15.31
C ASP A 50 0.79 4.24 -14.74
N ARG A 51 0.93 3.91 -13.46
CA ARG A 51 2.23 3.75 -12.80
C ARG A 51 3.02 2.56 -13.32
N ILE A 52 2.34 1.43 -13.55
CA ILE A 52 2.97 0.24 -14.13
C ILE A 52 3.48 0.57 -15.54
N ARG A 53 2.68 1.28 -16.36
CA ARG A 53 3.13 1.79 -17.66
C ARG A 53 4.32 2.74 -17.53
N ALA A 54 4.35 3.62 -16.54
CA ALA A 54 5.48 4.52 -16.31
C ALA A 54 6.77 3.76 -15.97
N VAL A 55 6.70 2.72 -15.13
CA VAL A 55 7.85 1.88 -14.77
C VAL A 55 8.34 1.05 -15.96
N ILE A 56 7.42 0.49 -16.75
CA ILE A 56 7.74 -0.23 -17.99
C ILE A 56 8.41 0.72 -18.99
N LYS A 57 7.88 1.95 -19.14
CA LYS A 57 8.45 2.97 -20.01
C LYS A 57 9.83 3.44 -19.55
N SER A 58 10.05 3.52 -18.24
CA SER A 58 11.37 3.80 -17.65
C SER A 58 12.31 2.59 -17.64
N LYS A 59 11.93 1.44 -18.22
CA LYS A 59 12.72 0.19 -18.20
C LYS A 59 13.14 -0.23 -16.77
N GLY A 60 12.27 -0.01 -15.79
CA GLY A 60 12.56 -0.26 -14.38
C GLY A 60 13.32 0.87 -13.67
N GLY A 61 13.67 1.95 -14.36
CA GLY A 61 14.24 3.16 -13.77
C GLY A 61 13.24 3.99 -12.96
N TYR A 62 13.73 5.02 -12.29
CA TYR A 62 12.90 5.93 -11.49
C TYR A 62 11.79 6.57 -12.33
N THR A 63 10.62 6.70 -11.71
CA THR A 63 9.45 7.39 -12.27
C THR A 63 9.01 8.50 -11.33
N LYS A 64 8.25 9.48 -11.83
CA LYS A 64 7.69 10.62 -11.06
C LYS A 64 6.67 10.25 -9.97
N TYR A 65 6.46 8.95 -9.73
CA TYR A 65 5.31 8.38 -8.99
C TYR A 65 5.73 7.57 -7.77
#